data_AF-A0A1G2HZW6-F1
#
_entry.id   AF-A0A1G2HZW6-F1
#
_cell.length_a   1.000
_cell.length_b   1.000
_cell.length_c   1.000
_cell.angle_alpha   90.00
_cell.angle_beta   90.00
_cell.angle_gamma   90.00
#
_symmetry.space_group_name_H-M   'P 1'
#
loop_
_entity.id
_entity.type
_entity.pdbx_description
1 polymer ?
#
loop_
_entity_poly.entity_id
_entity_poly.type
_entity_poly.pdbx_seq_one_letter_code
_entity_poly.pdbx_strand_id
1 'polypeptide(L)'
;MDSQTTAIINILNDPKYTLLFLVLLIWGLIWKGIALWRAAKNGQRNWFIAMLVVNTFGILEMAYIFYFNKKSTAVKKDEKTN
;
A
#
# COMPACT_ATOMS: atom_id res chain seq x y z
N MET A 1 -16.24 -1.13 39.01
CA MET A 1 -15.80 -0.11 38.04
C MET A 1 -16.09 1.25 38.63
N ASP A 2 -15.12 2.14 38.59
CA ASP A 2 -15.27 3.55 38.93
C ASP A 2 -16.17 4.27 37.91
N SER A 3 -16.89 5.31 38.33
CA SER A 3 -17.82 6.02 37.45
C SER A 3 -17.15 6.65 36.22
N GLN A 4 -15.85 6.95 36.30
CA GLN A 4 -15.11 7.56 35.19
C GLN A 4 -14.89 6.55 34.05
N THR A 5 -14.55 5.30 34.36
CA THR A 5 -14.39 4.26 33.33
C THR A 5 -15.70 3.94 32.62
N THR A 6 -16.84 3.92 33.32
CA THR A 6 -18.14 3.70 32.68
C THR A 6 -18.58 4.83 31.76
N ALA A 7 -18.24 6.08 32.11
CA ALA A 7 -18.54 7.23 31.25
C ALA A 7 -17.77 7.15 29.92
N ILE A 8 -16.48 6.78 29.97
CA ILE A 8 -15.63 6.62 28.77
C ILE A 8 -16.16 5.51 27.86
N ILE A 9 -16.57 4.36 28.44
CA ILE A 9 -17.08 3.23 27.66
C ILE A 9 -18.40 3.59 26.96
N ASN A 10 -19.29 4.32 27.62
CA ASN A 10 -20.56 4.73 27.02
C ASN A 10 -20.34 5.71 25.86
N ILE A 11 -19.40 6.65 25.98
CA ILE A 11 -19.02 7.58 24.91
C ILE A 11 -18.42 6.82 23.72
N LEU A 12 -17.60 5.79 23.94
CA LEU A 12 -17.00 5.01 22.85
C LEU A 12 -17.99 4.04 22.18
N ASN A 13 -18.98 3.54 22.91
CA ASN A 13 -20.01 2.63 22.38
C ASN A 13 -21.18 3.36 21.69
N ASP A 14 -21.21 4.68 21.73
CA ASP A 14 -22.22 5.46 21.02
C ASP A 14 -22.01 5.29 19.49
N PRO A 15 -23.00 4.74 18.76
CA PRO A 15 -22.85 4.43 17.33
C PRO A 15 -22.54 5.66 16.47
N LYS A 16 -22.83 6.85 16.99
CA LYS A 16 -22.55 8.16 16.41
C LYS A 16 -21.04 8.38 16.21
N TYR A 17 -20.23 8.03 17.21
CA TYR A 17 -18.77 8.21 17.13
C TYR A 17 -18.12 7.16 16.23
N THR A 18 -18.65 5.93 16.23
CA THR A 18 -18.23 4.88 15.28
C THR A 18 -18.46 5.32 13.83
N LEU A 19 -19.63 5.91 13.54
CA LEU A 19 -19.93 6.43 12.20
C LEU A 19 -19.01 7.61 11.84
N LEU A 20 -18.80 8.55 12.76
CA LEU A 20 -17.90 9.69 12.58
C LEU A 20 -16.47 9.23 12.30
N PHE A 21 -15.99 8.22 13.04
CA PHE A 21 -14.67 7.64 12.86
C PHE A 21 -14.52 6.95 11.50
N LEU A 22 -15.55 6.22 11.06
CA LEU A 22 -15.56 5.58 9.74
C LEU A 22 -15.52 6.64 8.62
N VAL A 23 -16.29 7.72 8.76
CA VAL A 23 -16.29 8.86 7.83
C VAL A 23 -14.93 9.54 7.80
N LEU A 24 -14.30 9.78 8.97
CA LEU A 24 -12.95 10.33 9.08
C LEU A 24 -11.90 9.42 8.42
N LEU A 25 -12.02 8.11 8.59
CA LEU A 25 -11.14 7.13 7.93
C LEU A 25 -11.28 7.18 6.42
N ILE A 26 -12.52 7.14 5.91
CA ILE A 26 -12.81 7.21 4.47
C ILE A 26 -12.34 8.55 3.91
N TRP A 27 -12.61 9.64 4.62
CA TRP A 27 -12.15 10.98 4.26
C TRP A 27 -10.61 11.01 4.15
N GLY A 28 -9.89 10.52 5.17
CA GLY A 28 -8.43 10.43 5.15
C GLY A 28 -7.89 9.52 4.03
N LEU A 29 -8.57 8.40 3.75
CA LEU A 29 -8.24 7.51 2.64
C LEU A 29 -8.47 8.19 1.28
N ILE A 30 -9.50 9.00 1.13
CA ILE A 30 -9.75 9.80 -0.08
C ILE A 30 -8.65 10.82 -0.27
N TRP A 31 -8.24 11.56 0.77
CA TRP A 31 -7.12 12.51 0.67
C TRP A 31 -5.80 11.81 0.34
N LYS A 32 -5.51 10.65 0.96
CA LYS A 32 -4.38 9.79 0.59
C LYS A 32 -4.50 9.31 -0.86
N GLY A 33 -5.68 8.88 -1.29
CA GLY A 33 -6.03 8.39 -2.63
C GLY A 33 -5.95 9.43 -3.74
N ILE A 34 -6.21 10.70 -3.43
CA ILE A 34 -6.08 11.81 -4.37
C ILE A 34 -4.60 12.23 -4.51
N ALA A 35 -3.85 12.27 -3.41
CA ALA A 35 -2.39 12.48 -3.44
C ALA A 35 -1.70 11.38 -4.27
N LEU A 36 -2.14 10.13 -4.07
CA LEU A 36 -1.90 8.93 -4.89
C LEU A 36 -2.10 9.18 -6.39
N TRP A 37 -3.33 9.56 -6.75
CA TRP A 37 -3.80 9.63 -8.14
C TRP A 37 -3.01 10.67 -8.90
N ARG A 38 -2.72 11.78 -8.22
CA ARG A 38 -1.94 12.88 -8.76
C ARG A 38 -0.48 12.50 -8.97
N ALA A 39 0.10 11.66 -8.11
CA ALA A 39 1.48 11.18 -8.26
C ALA A 39 1.61 10.06 -9.32
N ALA A 40 0.63 9.15 -9.39
CA ALA A 40 0.58 8.09 -10.41
C ALA A 40 0.42 8.66 -11.83
N LYS A 41 -0.42 9.71 -11.99
CA LYS A 41 -0.64 10.39 -13.27
C LYS A 41 0.61 11.10 -13.81
N ASN A 42 1.61 11.35 -12.95
CA ASN A 42 2.88 11.99 -13.33
C ASN A 42 4.00 10.98 -13.65
N GLY A 43 3.68 9.70 -13.85
CA GLY A 43 4.64 8.67 -14.30
C GLY A 43 5.64 8.20 -13.23
N GLN A 44 5.43 8.56 -11.95
CA GLN A 44 6.32 8.14 -10.87
C GLN A 44 6.00 6.71 -10.43
N ARG A 45 6.71 5.74 -11.05
CA ARG A 45 6.67 4.29 -10.75
C ARG A 45 6.71 3.98 -9.25
N ASN A 46 7.43 4.81 -8.48
CA ASN A 46 7.57 4.72 -7.03
C ASN A 46 6.22 4.74 -6.28
N TRP A 47 5.23 5.48 -6.79
CA TRP A 47 3.92 5.60 -6.17
C TRP A 47 3.08 4.33 -6.42
N PHE A 48 3.16 3.75 -7.62
CA PHE A 48 2.55 2.45 -7.93
C PHE A 48 3.12 1.33 -7.04
N ILE A 49 4.44 1.32 -6.80
CA ILE A 49 5.07 0.42 -5.83
C ILE A 49 4.55 0.65 -4.41
N ALA A 50 4.38 1.90 -3.95
CA ALA A 50 3.86 2.19 -2.61
C ALA A 50 2.41 1.70 -2.40
N MET A 51 1.55 1.87 -3.41
CA MET A 51 0.16 1.38 -3.41
C MET A 51 0.10 -0.16 -3.45
N LEU A 52 1.02 -0.79 -4.20
CA LEU A 52 1.24 -2.22 -4.14
C LEU A 52 1.61 -2.59 -2.72
N VAL A 53 2.74 -2.15 -2.18
CA VAL A 53 3.25 -2.58 -0.86
C VAL A 53 2.22 -2.43 0.27
N VAL A 54 1.45 -1.33 0.27
CA VAL A 54 0.40 -1.07 1.29
C VAL A 54 -0.79 -2.04 1.17
N ASN A 55 -1.24 -2.38 -0.04
CA ASN A 55 -2.36 -3.32 -0.23
C ASN A 55 -1.89 -4.79 -0.34
N THR A 56 -0.60 -5.00 -0.57
CA THR A 56 -0.07 -6.26 -1.09
C THR A 56 1.18 -6.72 -0.35
N PHE A 57 1.13 -6.73 0.98
CA PHE A 57 2.01 -7.59 1.78
C PHE A 57 2.07 -9.05 1.24
N GLY A 58 1.10 -9.50 0.41
CA GLY A 58 1.16 -10.76 -0.36
C GLY A 58 1.46 -10.68 -1.88
N ILE A 59 1.44 -9.53 -2.56
CA ILE A 59 1.79 -9.44 -4.01
C ILE A 59 3.21 -8.92 -4.25
N LEU A 60 3.85 -8.36 -3.22
CA LEU A 60 5.26 -7.99 -3.25
C LEU A 60 6.14 -9.17 -3.71
N GLU A 61 5.75 -10.39 -3.36
CA GLU A 61 6.41 -11.63 -3.75
C GLU A 61 6.32 -11.91 -5.26
N MET A 62 5.15 -11.68 -5.88
CA MET A 62 4.97 -11.83 -7.33
C MET A 62 5.67 -10.73 -8.13
N ALA A 63 5.69 -9.49 -7.61
CA ALA A 63 6.40 -8.39 -8.25
C ALA A 63 7.92 -8.60 -8.25
N TYR A 64 8.48 -9.17 -7.17
CA TYR A 64 9.90 -9.48 -7.07
C TYR A 64 10.33 -10.52 -8.11
N ILE A 65 9.56 -11.61 -8.29
CA ILE A 65 9.83 -12.63 -9.31
C ILE A 65 9.80 -12.02 -10.72
N PHE A 66 8.86 -11.11 -10.99
CA PHE A 66 8.76 -10.47 -12.30
C PHE A 66 9.92 -9.51 -12.59
N TYR A 67 10.38 -8.78 -11.56
CA TYR A 67 11.51 -7.85 -11.69
C TYR A 67 12.86 -8.56 -11.80
N PHE A 68 13.02 -9.71 -11.13
CA PHE A 68 14.27 -10.46 -11.13
C PHE A 68 14.52 -11.29 -12.40
N ASN A 69 13.58 -11.32 -13.36
CA ASN A 69 13.78 -11.98 -14.67
C ASN A 69 14.67 -11.17 -15.64
N LYS A 70 15.69 -10.47 -15.14
CA LYS A 70 16.74 -9.88 -15.98
C LYS A 70 17.67 -10.99 -16.46
N LYS A 71 17.27 -11.55 -17.61
CA LYS A 71 18.01 -12.42 -18.52
C LYS A 71 19.52 -12.40 -18.29
N SER A 72 20.04 -13.46 -17.67
CA SER A 72 21.42 -13.88 -17.85
C SER A 72 21.58 -14.45 -19.26
N THR A 73 21.58 -13.58 -20.26
CA THR A 73 22.12 -13.87 -21.58
C THR A 73 23.44 -13.14 -21.72
N ALA A 74 24.45 -13.63 -20.99
CA ALA A 74 25.84 -13.50 -21.41
C ALA A 74 26.14 -14.79 -22.20
N VAL A 75 25.65 -14.84 -23.45
CA VAL A 75 26.50 -14.90 -24.65
C VAL A 75 27.61 -15.93 -24.49
N LYS A 76 27.32 -17.17 -24.88
CA LYS A 76 28.35 -18.06 -25.42
C LYS A 76 28.87 -17.39 -26.69
N LYS A 77 30.14 -17.02 -26.70
CA LYS A 77 30.93 -16.89 -27.92
C LYS A 77 31.99 -17.98 -27.87
N ASP A 78 31.61 -19.09 -28.46
CA ASP A 78 32.45 -19.94 -29.30
C ASP A 78 33.63 -19.16 -29.91
N GLU A 79 34.80 -19.36 -29.32
CA GLU A 79 36.09 -18.98 -29.87
C GLU A 79 36.61 -20.14 -30.73
N LYS A 80 36.22 -20.14 -32.00
CA LYS A 80 36.92 -20.85 -33.08
C LYS A 80 37.99 -19.93 -33.67
N THR A 81 39.26 -20.15 -33.30
CA THR A 81 40.51 -19.84 -34.03
C THR A 81 41.60 -20.64 -33.30
N ASN A 82 42.38 -21.56 -33.87
CA ASN A 82 43.02 -21.70 -35.18
C ASN A 82 43.19 -23.21 -35.47
#